data_AF-A0A8T4A5V6-F1
#
_entry.id   AF-A0A8T4A5V6-F1
#
_cell.length_a   1.000
_cell.length_b   1.000
_cell.length_c   1.000
_cell.angle_alpha   90.00
_cell.angle_beta   90.00
_cell.angle_gamma   90.00
#
_symmetry.space_group_name_H-M   'P 1'
#
loop_
_entity.id
_entity.type
_entity.pdbx_description
1 polymer ?
#
loop_
_entity_poly.entity_id
_entity_poly.type
_entity_poly.pdbx_seq_one_letter_code
_entity_poly.pdbx_strand_id
1 'polypeptide(L)'
;MPKSLRQKLIEKGWQEEDINRTLDILFSEDKQEKHARYAHFSSPIIYWAGLLVAIIGNLLISVVFIPFLMILNSVQLYIIMGSMGAIFGAMFNLLLRDIEHVDAKHHVMAGVFIPSIALITVFVMVTLANTFNAIIKSPVQHNPYVISVIYVLAFSAPYAWYKWNDLREEKRHQKEVSLEQQSSEQQSGQLAQ
;
A
#
# COMPACT_ATOMS: atom_id res chain seq x y z
N MET A 1 -34.64 6.22 -1.59
CA MET A 1 -33.91 5.08 -2.20
C MET A 1 -33.16 5.57 -3.44
N PRO A 2 -31.94 5.09 -3.72
CA PRO A 2 -31.26 5.42 -4.97
C PRO A 2 -32.08 4.92 -6.16
N LYS A 3 -32.31 5.80 -7.16
CA LYS A 3 -33.07 5.44 -8.37
C LYS A 3 -32.33 4.35 -9.15
N SER A 4 -33.07 3.37 -9.66
CA SER A 4 -32.50 2.29 -10.48
C SER A 4 -31.94 2.84 -11.80
N LEU A 5 -30.96 2.16 -12.40
CA LEU A 5 -30.39 2.54 -13.70
C LEU A 5 -31.48 2.70 -14.77
N ARG A 6 -32.48 1.80 -14.74
CA ARG A 6 -33.67 1.84 -15.59
C ARG A 6 -34.44 3.14 -15.42
N GLN A 7 -34.76 3.57 -14.19
CA GLN A 7 -35.45 4.84 -13.93
C GLN A 7 -34.67 6.05 -14.44
N LYS A 8 -33.34 6.06 -14.29
CA LYS A 8 -32.50 7.15 -14.80
C LYS A 8 -32.50 7.24 -16.33
N LEU A 9 -32.63 6.11 -17.03
CA LEU A 9 -32.70 6.08 -18.49
C LEU A 9 -34.09 6.52 -18.99
N ILE A 10 -35.16 6.10 -18.31
CA ILE A 10 -36.52 6.58 -18.57
C ILE A 10 -36.61 8.10 -18.39
N GLU A 11 -36.06 8.65 -17.30
CA GLU A 11 -36.02 10.10 -17.05
C GLU A 11 -35.24 10.89 -18.10
N LYS A 12 -34.31 10.25 -18.82
CA LYS A 12 -33.56 10.83 -19.93
C LYS A 12 -34.28 10.72 -21.29
N GLY A 13 -35.50 10.17 -21.33
CA GLY A 13 -36.28 10.02 -22.54
C GLY A 13 -35.82 8.87 -23.45
N TRP A 14 -35.13 7.87 -22.91
CA TRP A 14 -34.79 6.67 -23.68
C TRP A 14 -36.02 5.81 -23.93
N GLN A 15 -36.12 5.22 -25.12
CA GLN A 15 -37.17 4.27 -25.44
C GLN A 15 -36.95 2.96 -24.67
N GLU A 16 -38.04 2.30 -24.26
CA GLU A 16 -38.00 1.03 -23.50
C GLU A 16 -37.18 -0.06 -24.20
N GLU A 17 -37.25 -0.12 -25.54
CA GLU A 17 -36.49 -1.05 -26.36
C GLU A 17 -34.97 -0.84 -26.24
N ASP A 18 -34.53 0.43 -26.29
CA ASP A 18 -33.12 0.80 -26.14
C ASP A 18 -32.62 0.55 -24.72
N ILE A 19 -33.49 0.78 -23.71
CA ILE A 19 -33.19 0.50 -22.31
C ILE A 19 -32.95 -1.00 -22.12
N ASN A 20 -33.87 -1.84 -22.62
CA ASN A 20 -33.76 -3.29 -22.48
C ASN A 20 -32.54 -3.82 -23.23
N ARG A 21 -32.27 -3.33 -24.44
CA ARG A 21 -31.07 -3.70 -25.20
C ARG A 21 -29.79 -3.26 -24.49
N THR A 22 -29.78 -2.09 -23.88
CA THR A 22 -28.62 -1.58 -23.12
C THR A 22 -28.39 -2.39 -21.85
N LEU A 23 -29.45 -2.72 -21.11
CA LEU A 23 -29.38 -3.56 -19.92
C LEU A 23 -28.89 -4.96 -20.30
N ASP A 24 -29.40 -5.55 -21.37
CA ASP A 24 -28.94 -6.85 -21.88
C ASP A 24 -27.46 -6.81 -22.28
N ILE A 25 -27.01 -5.76 -22.96
CA ILE A 25 -25.59 -5.58 -23.31
C ILE A 25 -24.69 -5.35 -22.07
N LEU A 26 -25.18 -4.67 -21.03
CA LEU A 26 -24.43 -4.40 -19.80
C LEU A 26 -24.39 -5.61 -18.85
N PHE A 27 -25.49 -6.35 -18.77
CA PHE A 27 -25.69 -7.46 -17.83
C PHE A 27 -25.59 -8.83 -18.50
N SER A 28 -25.31 -8.90 -19.81
CA SER A 28 -25.00 -10.16 -20.51
C SER A 28 -23.90 -10.93 -19.78
N GLU A 29 -24.18 -12.20 -19.51
CA GLU A 29 -23.28 -13.12 -18.79
C GLU A 29 -21.90 -13.19 -19.47
N ASP A 30 -21.86 -13.13 -20.80
CA ASP A 30 -20.62 -13.12 -21.61
C ASP A 30 -19.69 -11.93 -21.31
N LYS A 31 -20.24 -10.74 -21.02
CA LYS A 31 -19.42 -9.57 -20.67
C LYS A 31 -19.03 -9.58 -19.20
N GLN A 32 -19.90 -10.05 -18.32
CA GLN A 32 -19.56 -10.19 -16.90
C GLN A 32 -18.47 -11.23 -16.70
N GLU A 33 -18.52 -12.38 -17.39
CA GLU A 33 -17.45 -13.38 -17.35
C GLU A 33 -16.15 -12.85 -17.94
N LYS A 34 -16.18 -12.13 -19.07
CA LYS A 34 -14.97 -11.54 -19.64
C LYS A 34 -14.35 -10.48 -18.75
N HIS A 35 -15.15 -9.62 -18.11
CA HIS A 35 -14.64 -8.63 -17.16
C HIS A 35 -14.14 -9.27 -15.86
N ALA A 36 -14.85 -10.27 -15.32
CA ALA A 36 -14.38 -11.02 -14.15
C ALA A 36 -13.07 -11.76 -14.44
N ARG A 37 -12.96 -12.38 -15.62
CA ARG A 37 -11.75 -13.08 -16.06
C ARG A 37 -10.59 -12.11 -16.29
N TYR A 38 -10.81 -10.96 -16.95
CA TYR A 38 -9.77 -9.93 -17.12
C TYR A 38 -9.30 -9.33 -15.80
N ALA A 39 -10.21 -9.06 -14.87
CA ALA A 39 -9.87 -8.59 -13.53
C ALA A 39 -8.99 -9.61 -12.79
N HIS A 40 -9.31 -10.90 -12.90
CA HIS A 40 -8.61 -11.97 -12.20
C HIS A 40 -7.21 -12.29 -12.78
N PHE A 41 -7.00 -12.13 -14.10
CA PHE A 41 -5.69 -12.42 -14.72
C PHE A 41 -4.77 -11.20 -14.79
N SER A 42 -5.31 -9.98 -14.77
CA SER A 42 -4.48 -8.76 -14.84
C SER A 42 -3.91 -8.38 -13.48
N SER A 43 -4.57 -8.77 -12.38
CA SER A 43 -4.15 -8.41 -11.01
C SER A 43 -2.73 -8.87 -10.65
N PRO A 44 -2.26 -10.09 -10.97
CA PRO A 44 -0.93 -10.53 -10.54
C PRO A 44 0.19 -9.86 -11.35
N ILE A 45 -0.01 -9.65 -12.65
CA ILE A 45 1.02 -9.04 -13.51
C ILE A 45 1.20 -7.57 -13.14
N ILE A 46 0.10 -6.84 -12.95
CA ILE A 46 0.15 -5.43 -12.53
C ILE A 46 0.81 -5.33 -11.15
N TYR A 47 0.49 -6.24 -10.24
CA TYR A 47 1.15 -6.36 -8.94
C TYR A 47 2.68 -6.48 -9.08
N TRP A 48 3.16 -7.53 -9.75
CA TRP A 48 4.59 -7.80 -9.90
C TRP A 48 5.31 -6.70 -10.69
N ALA A 49 4.66 -6.10 -11.69
CA ALA A 49 5.21 -4.99 -12.46
C ALA A 49 5.34 -3.73 -11.60
N GLY A 50 4.29 -3.35 -10.85
CA GLY A 50 4.33 -2.22 -9.93
C GLY A 50 5.40 -2.41 -8.86
N LEU A 51 5.52 -3.63 -8.34
CA LEU A 51 6.55 -4.02 -7.39
C LEU A 51 7.96 -3.87 -7.96
N LEU A 52 8.19 -4.39 -9.17
CA LEU A 52 9.46 -4.31 -9.86
C LEU A 52 9.85 -2.85 -10.13
N VAL A 53 8.92 -2.04 -10.63
CA VAL A 53 9.13 -0.62 -10.88
C VAL A 53 9.48 0.11 -9.58
N ALA A 54 8.81 -0.22 -8.48
CA ALA A 54 9.10 0.37 -7.18
C ALA A 54 10.51 0.01 -6.67
N ILE A 55 10.93 -1.26 -6.81
CA ILE A 55 12.30 -1.69 -6.48
C ILE A 55 13.33 -0.92 -7.31
N ILE A 56 13.14 -0.85 -8.63
CA ILE A 56 14.06 -0.15 -9.54
C ILE A 56 14.13 1.33 -9.18
N GLY A 57 12.98 1.97 -8.97
CA GLY A 57 12.91 3.37 -8.55
C GLY A 57 13.69 3.62 -7.26
N ASN A 58 13.53 2.76 -6.26
CA ASN A 58 14.24 2.89 -4.98
C ASN A 58 15.76 2.72 -5.12
N LEU A 59 16.20 1.81 -5.98
CA LEU A 59 17.63 1.61 -6.29
C LEU A 59 18.23 2.82 -7.01
N LEU A 60 17.55 3.36 -8.03
CA LEU A 60 18.01 4.54 -8.76
C LEU A 60 18.19 5.74 -7.83
N ILE A 61 17.22 5.95 -6.95
CA ILE A 61 17.25 7.00 -5.95
C ILE A 61 18.42 6.82 -4.99
N SER A 62 18.71 5.59 -4.56
CA SER A 62 19.85 5.30 -3.68
C SER A 62 21.18 5.70 -4.30
N VAL A 63 21.32 5.54 -5.62
CA VAL A 63 22.51 6.01 -6.36
C VAL A 63 22.61 7.54 -6.34
N VAL A 64 21.49 8.24 -6.49
CA VAL A 64 21.43 9.71 -6.40
C VAL A 64 21.83 10.20 -5.00
N PHE A 65 21.65 9.39 -3.95
CA PHE A 65 22.03 9.74 -2.59
C PHE A 65 23.52 9.65 -2.28
N ILE A 66 24.29 8.87 -3.04
CA ILE A 66 25.73 8.69 -2.82
C ILE A 66 26.50 10.02 -2.67
N PRO A 67 26.39 11.02 -3.58
CA PRO A 67 27.10 12.28 -3.42
C PRO A 67 26.76 13.03 -2.13
N PHE A 68 25.51 12.92 -1.64
CA PHE A 68 25.10 13.55 -0.39
C PHE A 68 25.76 12.87 0.82
N LEU A 69 25.90 11.54 0.80
CA LEU A 69 26.60 10.79 1.85
C LEU A 69 28.06 11.20 2.01
N MET A 70 28.67 11.72 0.94
CA MET A 70 30.09 12.10 0.94
C MET A 70 30.33 13.53 1.45
N ILE A 71 29.36 14.42 1.29
CA ILE A 71 29.53 15.86 1.53
C ILE A 71 29.00 16.27 2.91
N LEU A 72 27.99 15.57 3.42
CA LEU A 72 27.25 15.99 4.61
C LEU A 72 27.89 15.57 5.93
N ASN A 73 27.67 16.39 6.96
CA ASN A 73 28.02 16.03 8.33
C ASN A 73 27.09 14.93 8.88
N SER A 74 27.55 14.16 9.87
CA SER A 74 26.81 13.03 10.45
C SER A 74 25.37 13.36 10.87
N VAL A 75 25.15 14.52 11.51
CA VAL A 75 23.80 14.93 11.95
C VAL A 75 22.89 15.25 10.77
N GLN A 76 23.39 16.02 9.79
CA GLN A 76 22.63 16.36 8.58
C GLN A 76 22.29 15.10 7.79
N LEU A 77 23.24 14.17 7.74
CA LEU A 77 23.05 12.88 7.11
C LEU A 77 21.92 12.09 7.75
N TYR A 78 21.88 11.99 9.08
CA TYR A 78 20.80 11.27 9.78
C TYR A 78 19.43 11.90 9.54
N ILE A 79 19.35 13.23 9.53
CA ILE A 79 18.10 13.95 9.26
C ILE A 79 17.61 13.68 7.85
N ILE A 80 18.50 13.78 6.84
CA ILE A 80 18.15 13.54 5.44
C ILE A 80 17.80 12.07 5.21
N MET A 81 18.57 11.14 5.76
CA MET A 81 18.28 9.71 5.64
C MET A 81 16.94 9.35 6.30
N GLY A 82 16.64 9.92 7.47
CA GLY A 82 15.36 9.73 8.15
C GLY A 82 14.19 10.33 7.35
N SER A 83 14.30 11.56 6.89
CA SER A 83 13.22 12.21 6.11
C SER A 83 12.98 11.49 4.79
N MET A 84 14.03 11.10 4.08
CA MET A 84 13.91 10.36 2.83
C MET A 84 13.35 8.96 3.04
N GLY A 85 13.80 8.25 4.09
CA GLY A 85 13.21 6.98 4.50
C GLY A 85 11.70 7.13 4.70
N ALA A 86 11.27 8.14 5.47
CA ALA A 86 9.85 8.40 5.69
C ALA A 86 9.07 8.76 4.41
N ILE A 87 9.63 9.59 3.53
CA ILE A 87 8.99 9.97 2.25
C ILE A 87 8.81 8.74 1.37
N PHE A 88 9.84 7.92 1.20
CA PHE A 88 9.72 6.71 0.39
C PHE A 88 8.85 5.66 1.05
N GLY A 89 8.94 5.49 2.37
CA GLY A 89 8.04 4.65 3.12
C GLY A 89 6.58 5.01 2.88
N ALA A 90 6.26 6.32 2.88
CA ALA A 90 4.92 6.81 2.59
C ALA A 90 4.52 6.56 1.12
N MET A 91 5.42 6.80 0.18
CA MET A 91 5.19 6.53 -1.25
C MET A 91 4.94 5.05 -1.53
N PHE A 92 5.75 4.15 -0.93
CA PHE A 92 5.55 2.71 -1.01
C PHE A 92 4.26 2.27 -0.33
N ASN A 93 3.91 2.85 0.82
CA ASN A 93 2.65 2.58 1.48
C ASN A 93 1.45 2.96 0.61
N LEU A 94 1.50 4.10 -0.09
CA LEU A 94 0.47 4.48 -1.05
C LEU A 94 0.40 3.50 -2.22
N LEU A 95 1.54 3.17 -2.83
CA LEU A 95 1.61 2.23 -3.95
C LEU A 95 1.09 0.84 -3.57
N LEU A 96 1.42 0.37 -2.37
CA LEU A 96 0.93 -0.91 -1.86
C LEU A 96 -0.56 -0.86 -1.53
N ARG A 97 -1.08 0.24 -1.00
CA ARG A 97 -2.51 0.40 -0.74
C ARG A 97 -3.33 0.38 -2.04
N ASP A 98 -2.84 1.03 -3.08
CA ASP A 98 -3.50 1.03 -4.39
C ASP A 98 -3.51 -0.38 -5.01
N ILE A 99 -2.43 -1.12 -4.81
CA ILE A 99 -2.31 -2.53 -5.18
C ILE A 99 -3.25 -3.43 -4.35
N GLU A 100 -3.33 -3.21 -3.05
CA GLU A 100 -4.09 -4.02 -2.10
C GLU A 100 -5.60 -3.92 -2.37
N HIS A 101 -6.06 -2.78 -2.87
CA HIS A 101 -7.44 -2.58 -3.32
C HIS A 101 -7.82 -3.49 -4.51
N VAL A 102 -6.84 -4.04 -5.24
CA VAL A 102 -7.06 -4.95 -6.37
C VAL A 102 -7.24 -6.40 -5.90
N ASP A 103 -6.65 -6.80 -4.77
CA ASP A 103 -6.75 -8.17 -4.26
C ASP A 103 -6.50 -8.29 -2.75
N ALA A 104 -7.58 -8.50 -1.97
CA ALA A 104 -7.56 -8.57 -0.51
C ALA A 104 -6.80 -9.77 0.06
N LYS A 105 -6.46 -10.80 -0.72
CA LYS A 105 -5.74 -11.97 -0.16
C LYS A 105 -4.25 -11.71 0.12
N HIS A 106 -3.70 -10.58 -0.32
CA HIS A 106 -2.26 -10.33 -0.32
C HIS A 106 -1.74 -9.46 0.83
N HIS A 107 -2.57 -9.14 1.84
CA HIS A 107 -2.19 -8.30 2.99
C HIS A 107 -0.88 -8.74 3.70
N VAL A 108 -0.63 -10.05 3.81
CA VAL A 108 0.55 -10.60 4.51
C VAL A 108 1.84 -10.37 3.70
N MET A 109 1.76 -10.34 2.37
CA MET A 109 2.94 -10.14 1.51
C MET A 109 3.52 -8.74 1.71
N ALA A 110 2.69 -7.70 1.84
CA ALA A 110 3.15 -6.33 2.06
C ALA A 110 4.00 -6.20 3.34
N GLY A 111 3.59 -6.86 4.42
CA GLY A 111 4.27 -6.78 5.72
C GLY A 111 5.70 -7.35 5.73
N VAL A 112 5.98 -8.36 4.91
CA VAL A 112 7.33 -8.94 4.75
C VAL A 112 8.12 -8.20 3.67
N PHE A 113 7.44 -7.74 2.64
CA PHE A 113 8.08 -7.17 1.46
C PHE A 113 8.68 -5.78 1.71
N ILE A 114 7.97 -4.89 2.42
CA ILE A 114 8.44 -3.55 2.78
C ILE A 114 9.78 -3.58 3.53
N PRO A 115 9.92 -4.32 4.66
CA PRO A 115 11.19 -4.36 5.37
C PRO A 115 12.29 -5.02 4.54
N SER A 116 11.96 -5.99 3.68
CA SER A 116 12.92 -6.62 2.77
C SER A 116 13.50 -5.63 1.76
N ILE A 117 12.66 -4.79 1.13
CA ILE A 117 13.15 -3.71 0.25
C ILE A 117 14.04 -2.75 1.02
N ALA A 118 13.62 -2.32 2.22
CA ALA A 118 14.37 -1.36 3.00
C ALA A 118 15.79 -1.89 3.32
N LEU A 119 15.88 -3.17 3.71
CA LEU A 119 17.16 -3.84 3.97
C LEU A 119 18.05 -3.93 2.73
N ILE A 120 17.50 -4.38 1.59
CA ILE A 120 18.25 -4.47 0.32
C ILE A 120 18.79 -3.10 -0.08
N THR A 121 17.94 -2.08 0.01
CA THR A 121 18.26 -0.71 -0.40
C THR A 121 19.39 -0.13 0.43
N VAL A 122 19.28 -0.26 1.75
CA VAL A 122 20.33 0.17 2.68
C VAL A 122 21.62 -0.60 2.46
N PHE A 123 21.55 -1.92 2.25
CA PHE A 123 22.71 -2.75 1.98
C PHE A 123 23.46 -2.28 0.72
N VAL A 124 22.74 -2.02 -0.37
CA VAL A 124 23.30 -1.48 -1.61
C VAL A 124 23.89 -0.09 -1.37
N MET A 125 23.15 0.80 -0.71
CA MET A 125 23.59 2.18 -0.46
C MET A 125 24.88 2.23 0.36
N VAL A 126 24.95 1.46 1.46
CA VAL A 126 26.13 1.37 2.33
C VAL A 126 27.32 0.79 1.58
N THR A 127 27.12 -0.29 0.81
CA THR A 127 28.20 -0.96 0.06
C THR A 127 28.81 -0.02 -0.98
N LEU A 128 27.95 0.69 -1.72
CA LEU A 128 28.39 1.68 -2.70
C LEU A 128 29.11 2.83 -2.01
N ALA A 129 28.53 3.43 -0.96
CA ALA A 129 29.14 4.53 -0.22
C ALA A 129 30.54 4.17 0.33
N ASN A 130 30.70 2.98 0.90
CA ASN A 130 32.00 2.49 1.39
C ASN A 130 33.01 2.30 0.25
N THR A 131 32.57 1.78 -0.89
CA THR A 131 33.41 1.63 -2.08
C THR A 131 33.90 2.99 -2.59
N PHE A 132 33.00 3.98 -2.68
CA PHE A 132 33.35 5.34 -3.07
C PHE A 132 34.27 6.03 -2.06
N ASN A 133 34.02 5.86 -0.76
CA ASN A 133 34.88 6.39 0.30
C ASN A 133 36.31 5.81 0.23
N ALA A 134 36.46 4.52 -0.10
CA ALA A 134 37.76 3.90 -0.30
C ALA A 134 38.51 4.51 -1.50
N ILE A 135 37.80 4.84 -2.58
CA ILE A 135 38.38 5.48 -3.78
C ILE A 135 38.83 6.92 -3.47
N ILE A 136 38.01 7.67 -2.74
CA ILE A 136 38.22 9.11 -2.51
C ILE A 136 39.06 9.39 -1.24
N LYS A 137 39.33 8.36 -0.42
CA LYS A 137 40.07 8.46 0.85
C LYS A 137 39.49 9.53 1.80
N SER A 138 38.17 9.63 1.85
CA SER A 138 37.49 10.60 2.73
C SER A 138 37.76 10.26 4.21
N PRO A 139 38.10 11.25 5.06
CA PRO A 139 38.29 11.03 6.50
C PRO A 139 36.96 10.83 7.24
N VAL A 140 35.83 11.07 6.57
CA VAL A 140 34.50 10.98 7.18
C VAL A 140 34.07 9.52 7.22
N GLN A 141 34.18 8.90 8.39
CA GLN A 141 33.66 7.57 8.64
C GLN A 141 32.29 7.66 9.27
N HIS A 142 31.27 7.23 8.52
CA HIS A 142 29.94 7.04 9.08
C HIS A 142 29.74 5.59 9.49
N ASN A 143 29.06 5.36 10.61
CA ASN A 143 28.70 4.02 11.03
C ASN A 143 27.53 3.52 10.15
N PRO A 144 27.75 2.52 9.27
CA PRO A 144 26.72 2.07 8.35
C PRO A 144 25.52 1.45 9.05
N TYR A 145 25.73 0.82 10.21
CA TYR A 145 24.66 0.17 10.97
C TYR A 145 23.66 1.18 11.53
N VAL A 146 24.14 2.33 12.02
CA VAL A 146 23.26 3.36 12.57
C VAL A 146 22.39 3.98 11.48
N ILE A 147 23.00 4.31 10.33
CA ILE A 147 22.25 4.83 9.17
C ILE A 147 21.21 3.83 8.71
N SER A 148 21.58 2.55 8.67
CA SER A 148 20.69 1.45 8.31
C SER A 148 19.44 1.40 9.20
N VAL A 149 19.64 1.43 10.51
CA VAL A 149 18.55 1.39 11.48
C VAL A 149 17.64 2.61 11.35
N ILE A 150 18.21 3.82 11.26
CA ILE A 150 17.44 5.06 11.11
C ILE A 150 16.58 5.01 9.83
N TYR A 151 17.18 4.63 8.70
CA TYR A 151 16.47 4.54 7.44
C TYR A 151 15.36 3.49 7.46
N VAL A 152 15.66 2.26 7.93
CA VAL A 152 14.67 1.17 7.98
C VAL A 152 13.49 1.53 8.89
N LEU A 153 13.75 2.13 10.05
CA LEU A 153 12.69 2.58 10.97
C LEU A 153 11.85 3.68 10.33
N ALA A 154 12.48 4.69 9.73
CA ALA A 154 11.76 5.78 9.08
C ALA A 154 10.96 5.29 7.86
N PHE A 155 11.51 4.38 7.07
CA PHE A 155 10.84 3.78 5.92
C PHE A 155 9.66 2.89 6.31
N SER A 156 9.79 2.14 7.39
CA SER A 156 8.72 1.25 7.86
C SER A 156 7.64 2.00 8.63
N ALA A 157 7.93 3.19 9.17
CA ALA A 157 7.03 3.93 10.05
C ALA A 157 5.67 4.27 9.42
N PRO A 158 5.56 4.79 8.17
CA PRO A 158 4.27 5.08 7.55
C PRO A 158 3.36 3.86 7.43
N TYR A 159 3.92 2.71 7.03
CA TYR A 159 3.18 1.45 6.93
C TYR A 159 2.77 0.93 8.31
N ALA A 160 3.70 0.93 9.27
CA ALA A 160 3.41 0.50 10.64
C ALA A 160 2.31 1.35 11.29
N TRP A 161 2.34 2.67 11.07
CA TRP A 161 1.32 3.60 11.55
C TRP A 161 -0.05 3.31 10.92
N TYR A 162 -0.08 3.12 9.59
CA TYR A 162 -1.31 2.78 8.89
C TYR A 162 -1.91 1.46 9.40
N LYS A 163 -1.10 0.39 9.47
CA LYS A 163 -1.57 -0.92 9.91
C LYS A 163 -2.01 -0.94 11.37
N TRP A 164 -1.35 -0.16 12.22
CA TRP A 164 -1.74 0.00 13.63
C TRP A 164 -3.14 0.62 13.76
N ASN A 165 -3.45 1.63 12.95
CA ASN A 165 -4.77 2.29 12.97
C ASN A 165 -5.87 1.36 12.45
N ASP A 166 -5.61 0.64 11.36
CA ASP A 166 -6.51 -0.36 10.78
C ASP A 166 -6.92 -1.44 11.80
N LEU A 167 -5.94 -2.05 12.49
CA LEU A 167 -6.19 -3.02 13.56
C LEU A 167 -6.98 -2.46 14.75
N ARG A 168 -6.87 -1.15 15.01
CA ARG A 168 -7.59 -0.49 16.10
C ARG A 168 -9.06 -0.29 15.74
N GLU A 169 -9.38 -0.07 14.46
CA GLU A 169 -10.75 0.09 13.97
C GLU A 169 -11.49 -1.25 13.93
N GLU A 170 -10.84 -2.33 13.46
CA GLU A 170 -11.43 -3.68 13.48
C GLU A 170 -11.86 -4.11 14.89
N LYS A 171 -11.00 -3.87 15.89
CA LYS A 171 -11.30 -4.18 17.29
C LYS A 171 -12.47 -3.37 17.85
N ARG A 172 -12.69 -2.15 17.36
CA ARG A 172 -13.83 -1.31 17.77
C ARG A 172 -15.12 -1.87 17.19
N HIS A 173 -15.14 -2.20 15.90
CA HIS A 173 -16.32 -2.79 15.25
C HIS A 173 -16.71 -4.16 15.84
N GLN A 174 -15.74 -5.03 16.13
CA GLN A 174 -16.04 -6.30 16.79
C GLN A 174 -16.66 -6.10 18.18
N LYS A 175 -16.22 -5.07 18.92
CA LYS A 175 -16.78 -4.73 20.22
C LYS A 175 -18.20 -4.18 20.11
N GLU A 176 -18.50 -3.38 19.10
CA GLU A 176 -19.86 -2.85 18.85
C GLU A 176 -20.84 -3.97 18.48
N VAL A 177 -20.47 -4.83 17.52
CA VAL A 177 -21.30 -5.96 17.09
C VAL A 177 -21.60 -6.94 18.24
N SER A 178 -20.61 -7.23 19.09
CA SER A 178 -20.82 -8.11 20.24
C SER A 178 -21.74 -7.51 21.31
N LEU A 179 -21.71 -6.18 21.51
CA LEU A 179 -22.62 -5.49 22.43
C LEU A 179 -24.06 -5.44 21.89
N GLU A 180 -24.24 -5.25 20.59
CA GLU A 180 -25.55 -5.29 19.93
C GLU A 180 -26.18 -6.70 20.02
N GLN A 181 -25.38 -7.75 19.81
CA GLN A 181 -25.82 -9.14 19.95
C GLN A 181 -26.26 -9.46 21.38
N GLN A 182 -25.47 -9.07 22.39
CA GLN A 182 -25.84 -9.26 23.80
C GLN A 182 -27.12 -8.50 24.17
N SER A 183 -27.30 -7.29 23.68
CA SER A 183 -28.50 -6.49 23.92
C SER A 183 -29.75 -7.12 23.28
N SER A 184 -29.60 -7.70 22.09
CA SER A 184 -30.68 -8.39 21.37
C SER A 184 -31.09 -9.70 22.06
N GLU A 185 -30.12 -10.46 22.58
CA GLU A 185 -30.37 -11.68 23.36
C GLU A 185 -31.11 -11.37 24.68
N GLN A 186 -30.73 -10.29 25.38
CA GLN A 186 -31.42 -9.87 26.60
C GLN A 186 -32.88 -9.46 26.36
N GLN A 187 -33.16 -8.74 25.27
CA GLN A 187 -34.53 -8.33 24.92
C GLN A 187 -35.41 -9.52 24.52
N SER A 188 -34.88 -10.46 23.74
CA SER A 188 -35.62 -11.67 23.36
C SER A 188 -35.91 -12.58 24.55
N GLY A 189 -35.00 -12.67 25.52
CA GLY A 189 -35.23 -13.36 26.80
C GLY A 189 -36.33 -12.74 27.66
N GLN A 190 -36.50 -11.41 27.62
CA GLN A 190 -37.56 -10.72 28.37
C GLN A 190 -38.95 -10.90 27.78
N LEU A 191 -39.08 -11.04 26.45
CA LEU A 191 -40.37 -11.25 25.78
C LEU A 191 -40.91 -12.69 25.94
N ALA A 192 -40.05 -13.63 26.33
CA ALA A 192 -40.41 -15.04 26.51
C ALA A 192 -40.91 -15.37 27.93
N GLN A 193 -40.90 -14.40 28.86
CA GLN A 193 -41.41 -14.53 30.24
C GLN A 193 -42.79 -13.88 30.38
#